data_AF-A0A9D1WV73-F1
#
_entry.id   AF-A0A9D1WV73-F1
#
_cell.length_a   1.000
_cell.length_b   1.000
_cell.length_c   1.000
_cell.angle_alpha   90.00
_cell.angle_beta   90.00
_cell.angle_gamma   90.00
#
_symmetry.space_group_name_H-M   'P 1'
#
loop_
_entity.id
_entity.type
_entity.pdbx_description
1 polymer ?
#
loop_
_entity_poly.entity_id
_entity_poly.type
_entity_poly.pdbx_seq_one_letter_code
_entity_poly.pdbx_strand_id
1 'polypeptide(L)' 'MDEFCHHDATAGVREYWIVDPDKNRILIYNFESEDTGDYTFSDTVKAGIYEDLEIDFHTIEL' A
#
# COMPACT_ATOMS: atom_id res chain seq x y z
N MET A 1 2.19 1.64 -13.95
CA MET A 1 1.33 0.51 -13.58
C MET A 1 2.08 -0.75 -13.96
N ASP A 2 2.65 -1.46 -12.98
CA ASP A 2 3.40 -2.69 -13.26
C ASP A 2 2.47 -3.82 -13.73
N GLU A 3 3.00 -4.80 -14.45
CA GLU A 3 2.22 -5.94 -14.99
C GLU A 3 1.51 -6.74 -13.89
N PHE A 4 2.09 -6.78 -12.68
CA PHE A 4 1.50 -7.41 -11.50
C PHE A 4 0.20 -6.72 -11.06
N CYS A 5 0.17 -5.39 -10.99
CA CYS A 5 -1.04 -4.65 -10.58
C CYS A 5 -2.22 -4.83 -11.55
N HIS A 6 -1.96 -5.11 -12.83
CA HIS A 6 -3.04 -5.39 -13.78
C HIS A 6 -3.75 -6.71 -13.47
N HIS A 7 -3.00 -7.73 -13.04
CA HIS A 7 -3.59 -9.02 -12.64
C HIS A 7 -4.42 -8.88 -11.37
N ASP A 8 -3.90 -8.17 -10.37
CA ASP A 8 -4.58 -7.99 -9.08
C ASP A 8 -5.91 -7.22 -9.22
N ALA A 9 -5.93 -6.19 -10.06
CA ALA A 9 -7.17 -5.49 -10.42
C ALA A 9 -8.21 -6.44 -11.05
N THR A 10 -7.78 -7.34 -11.96
CA THR A 10 -8.69 -8.34 -12.55
C THR A 10 -9.14 -9.43 -11.57
N ALA A 11 -8.42 -9.63 -10.46
CA ALA A 11 -8.76 -10.57 -9.39
C ALA A 11 -9.71 -9.97 -8.34
N GLY A 12 -10.08 -8.69 -8.46
CA GLY A 12 -10.97 -8.00 -7.51
C GLY A 12 -10.27 -7.41 -6.29
N VAL A 13 -8.94 -7.24 -6.34
CA VAL A 13 -8.19 -6.52 -5.32
C VAL A 13 -8.55 -5.03 -5.38
N ARG A 14 -8.91 -4.45 -4.25
CA ARG A 14 -9.31 -3.03 -4.14
C ARG A 14 -8.13 -2.11 -3.80
N GLU A 15 -7.16 -2.64 -3.05
CA GLU A 15 -5.95 -1.92 -2.67
C GLU A 15 -4.79 -2.92 -2.51
N TYR A 16 -3.60 -2.54 -2.99
CA TYR A 16 -2.41 -3.37 -2.98
C TYR A 16 -1.22 -2.62 -2.37
N TRP A 17 -0.48 -3.29 -1.49
CA TRP A 17 0.61 -2.71 -0.71
C TRP A 17 1.91 -3.47 -0.97
N ILE A 18 2.96 -2.75 -1.35
CA ILE A 18 4.32 -3.27 -1.50
C ILE A 18 5.16 -2.68 -0.39
N VAL A 19 5.65 -3.52 0.52
CA VAL A 19 6.53 -3.13 1.62
C VAL A 19 7.93 -3.64 1.32
N ASP A 20 8.88 -2.72 1.12
CA ASP A 20 10.28 -3.01 0.78
C ASP A 20 11.21 -2.45 1.88
N PRO A 21 11.61 -3.29 2.86
CA PRO A 21 12.49 -2.89 3.96
C PRO A 21 13.87 -2.44 3.50
N ASP A 22 14.44 -3.11 2.49
CA ASP A 22 15.77 -2.81 1.97
C ASP A 22 15.83 -1.40 1.36
N LYS A 23 14.72 -0.94 0.79
CA LYS A 23 14.59 0.41 0.22
C LYS A 23 13.97 1.43 1.16
N ASN A 24 13.61 1.04 2.39
CA ASN A 24 12.83 1.87 3.32
C ASN A 24 11.59 2.48 2.65
N ARG A 25 10.85 1.69 1.87
CA ARG A 25 9.76 2.18 1.02
C ARG A 25 8.50 1.33 1.13
N ILE A 26 7.35 2.01 1.17
CA ILE A 26 6.01 1.42 1.14
C ILE A 26 5.26 2.07 -0.03
N LEU A 27 4.79 1.26 -0.97
CA LEU A 27 4.05 1.72 -2.13
C LEU A 27 2.63 1.14 -2.09
N ILE A 28 1.63 2.01 -2.24
CA ILE A 28 0.22 1.63 -2.18
C ILE A 28 -0.43 1.97 -3.50
N TYR A 29 -1.22 1.04 -4.03
CA TYR A 29 -2.08 1.23 -5.19
C TYR A 29 -3.53 1.05 -4.74
N ASN A 30 -4.33 2.11 -4.83
CA ASN A 30 -5.76 2.04 -4.60
C ASN A 30 -6.48 2.00 -5.95
N PHE A 31 -7.14 0.87 -6.25
CA PHE A 31 -7.81 0.65 -7.52
C PHE A 31 -9.20 1.28 -7.59
N GLU A 32 -9.83 1.60 -6.44
CA GLU A 32 -11.14 2.25 -6.42
C GLU A 32 -11.03 3.76 -6.68
N SER A 33 -10.00 4.40 -6.11
CA SER A 33 -9.74 5.83 -6.30
C SER A 33 -8.75 6.13 -7.43
N GLU A 34 -8.18 5.09 -8.06
CA GLU A 34 -7.10 5.21 -9.06
C GLU A 34 -5.90 6.04 -8.55
N ASP A 35 -5.58 5.92 -7.27
CA ASP A 35 -4.54 6.71 -6.59
C ASP A 35 -3.36 5.84 -6.15
N THR A 36 -2.21 6.49 -5.92
CA THR A 36 -0.99 5.83 -5.47
C THR A 36 -0.35 6.60 -4.32
N GLY A 37 0.08 5.89 -3.29
CA GLY A 37 0.80 6.45 -2.14
C GLY A 37 2.23 5.91 -2.04
N ASP A 38 3.17 6.76 -1.66
CA ASP A 38 4.59 6.44 -1.47
C ASP A 38 5.03 6.93 -0.09
N TYR A 39 5.43 5.99 0.77
CA TYR A 39 5.69 6.21 2.19
C TYR A 39 6.96 5.47 2.64
N THR A 40 7.33 5.68 3.89
CA THR A 40 8.50 5.11 4.55
C THR A 40 8.11 4.47 5.87
N PHE A 41 9.06 3.77 6.51
CA PHE A 41 8.81 3.16 7.82
C PHE A 41 8.68 4.18 8.97
N SER A 42 8.87 5.46 8.70
CA SER A 42 8.56 6.56 9.63
C SER A 42 7.17 7.16 9.40
N ASP A 43 6.31 6.49 8.65
CA ASP A 43 4.95 6.96 8.40
C ASP A 43 3.93 6.04 9.05
N THR A 44 2.82 6.64 9.43
CA THR A 44 1.59 5.93 9.80
C THR A 44 0.63 6.12 8.62
N VAL A 45 0.17 5.00 8.04
CA VAL A 45 -0.52 5.02 6.75
C VAL A 45 -1.93 4.48 6.87
N LYS A 46 -2.91 5.29 6.43
CA LYS A 46 -4.32 4.95 6.41
C LYS A 46 -4.68 4.16 5.16
N ALA A 47 -5.42 3.07 5.32
CA ALA A 47 -5.96 2.32 4.19
C ALA A 47 -7.07 3.12 3.50
N GLY A 48 -7.04 3.19 2.17
CA GLY A 48 -8.05 3.90 1.39
C GLY A 48 -9.38 3.15 1.30
N ILE A 49 -9.38 1.84 1.55
CA ILE A 49 -10.57 0.97 1.43
C ILE A 49 -11.32 0.74 2.74
N TYR A 50 -10.76 1.18 3.87
CA TYR A 50 -11.33 1.03 5.22
C TYR A 50 -11.16 2.34 6.01
N GLU A 51 -12.27 2.95 6.44
CA GLU A 51 -12.23 4.26 7.10
C GLU A 51 -11.47 4.28 8.43
N ASP A 52 -11.41 3.14 9.13
CA ASP A 52 -10.84 3.04 10.48
C ASP A 52 -9.55 2.21 10.55
N LEU A 53 -8.99 1.81 9.40
CA LEU A 53 -7.76 1.05 9.36
C LEU A 53 -6.57 1.95 9.07
N GLU A 54 -5.62 1.95 10.00
CA GLU A 54 -4.36 2.67 9.91
C GLU A 54 -3.23 1.77 10.41
N ILE A 55 -2.08 1.81 9.74
CA ILE A 55 -0.93 0.96 10.05
C ILE A 55 0.24 1.85 10.42
N ASP A 56 0.78 1.66 11.64
CA ASP A 56 1.96 2.38 12.11
C ASP A 56 3.25 1.62 11.85
N PHE A 57 3.98 2.02 10.81
CA PHE A 57 5.19 1.32 10.38
C PHE A 57 6.40 1.60 11.27
N HIS A 58 6.33 2.57 12.20
CA HIS A 58 7.39 2.79 13.18
C HIS A 58 7.59 1.59 14.12
N THR A 59 6.53 0.80 14.30
CA THR A 59 6.49 -0.31 15.26
C THR A 59 6.79 -1.66 14.63
N ILE A 60 6.99 -1.70 13.31
CA ILE A 60 7.29 -2.92 12.60
C ILE A 60 8.77 -3.27 12.81
N GLU A 61 9.02 -4.45 13.39
CA GLU A 61 10.34 -5.09 13.39
C GLU A 61 10.43 -6.00 12.16
N LEU A 62 11.42 -5.74 11.29
CA LEU A 62 11.70 -6.49 10.05
C LEU A 62 13.08 -7.11 10.07
#